data_AF-A0A2D5LTZ6-F1
#
_entry.id   AF-A0A2D5LTZ6-F1
#
_cell.length_a   1.000
_cell.length_b   1.000
_cell.length_c   1.000
_cell.angle_alpha   90.00
_cell.angle_beta   90.00
_cell.angle_gamma   90.00
#
_symmetry.space_group_name_H-M   'P 1'
#
loop_
_entity.id
_entity.type
_entity.pdbx_description
1 polymer ?
#
loop_
_entity_poly.entity_id
_entity_poly.type
_entity_poly.pdbx_seq_one_letter_code
_entity_poly.pdbx_strand_id
1 'polypeptide(L)'
;MFNVFEALVKTIRDRKSSSEQESYTKKLLVDNNLCREKVMEEINELVDALSKKKNEVHEAADVIYHLLVLLEANDIKIEDVLGELKKRQGISGLVEKANRE
;
A
#
# COMPACT_ATOMS: atom_id res chain seq x y z
N MET A 1 -14.80 -7.68 5.62
CA MET A 1 -13.71 -7.42 4.67
C MET A 1 -12.98 -6.13 5.01
N PHE A 2 -13.67 -5.00 5.17
CA PHE A 2 -13.05 -3.71 5.59
C PHE A 2 -12.35 -3.75 6.95
N ASN A 3 -12.82 -4.57 7.89
CA ASN A 3 -12.23 -4.69 9.23
C ASN A 3 -10.74 -5.08 9.23
N VAL A 4 -10.26 -5.86 8.24
CA VAL A 4 -8.85 -6.27 8.17
C VAL A 4 -7.97 -5.10 7.73
N PHE A 5 -8.40 -4.33 6.73
CA PHE A 5 -7.69 -3.14 6.27
C PHE A 5 -7.65 -2.06 7.35
N GLU A 6 -8.78 -1.81 8.02
CA GLU A 6 -8.85 -0.84 9.12
C GLU A 6 -7.92 -1.23 10.28
N ALA A 7 -7.94 -2.51 10.68
CA ALA A 7 -7.03 -3.02 11.72
C ALA A 7 -5.56 -2.92 11.31
N LEU A 8 -5.25 -3.18 10.03
CA LEU A 8 -3.89 -3.09 9.50
C LEU A 8 -3.39 -1.63 9.50
N VAL A 9 -4.19 -0.71 8.98
CA VAL A 9 -3.88 0.73 8.97
C VAL A 9 -3.71 1.25 10.40
N LYS A 10 -4.59 0.85 11.31
CA LYS A 10 -4.46 1.17 12.74
C LYS A 10 -3.12 0.67 13.29
N THR A 11 -2.75 -0.58 13.00
CA THR A 11 -1.47 -1.17 13.45
C THR A 11 -0.27 -0.40 12.89
N ILE A 12 -0.29 0.00 11.62
CA ILE A 12 0.77 0.79 11.00
C ILE A 12 0.90 2.15 11.68
N ARG A 13 -0.22 2.84 11.93
CA ARG A 13 -0.25 4.14 12.63
C ARG A 13 0.22 4.03 14.09
N ASP A 14 -0.20 2.98 14.80
CA ASP A 14 0.24 2.70 16.16
C ASP A 14 1.77 2.52 16.18
N ARG A 15 2.33 1.73 15.24
CA ARG A 15 3.78 1.55 15.07
C ARG A 15 4.50 2.84 14.67
N LYS A 16 3.88 3.72 13.87
CA LYS A 16 4.41 5.04 13.53
C LYS A 16 4.59 5.90 14.79
N SER A 17 3.61 5.88 15.70
CA SER A 17 3.62 6.65 16.95
C SER A 17 4.44 6.03 18.09
N SER A 18 4.69 4.72 18.08
CA SER A 18 5.43 4.03 19.14
C SER A 18 6.91 4.43 19.19
N SER A 19 7.46 4.52 20.41
CA SER A 19 8.88 4.73 20.69
C SER A 19 9.72 3.45 20.64
N GLU A 20 9.09 2.28 20.50
CA GLU A 20 9.78 0.99 20.45
C GLU A 20 10.52 0.83 19.11
N GLN A 21 11.81 0.50 19.19
CA GLN A 21 12.71 0.44 18.03
C GLN A 21 12.63 -0.88 17.23
N GLU A 22 11.86 -1.88 17.68
CA GLU A 22 12.01 -3.27 17.21
C GLU A 22 10.88 -3.79 16.31
N SER A 23 10.34 -2.98 15.40
CA SER A 23 9.50 -3.54 14.33
C SER A 23 10.02 -3.20 12.94
N TYR A 24 9.92 -4.17 12.03
CA TYR A 24 10.27 -3.97 10.61
C TYR A 24 9.46 -2.82 10.00
N THR A 25 8.17 -2.72 10.34
CA THR A 25 7.33 -1.58 9.93
C THR A 25 7.89 -0.24 10.40
N LYS A 26 8.43 -0.14 11.63
CA LYS A 26 9.05 1.11 12.11
C LYS A 26 10.26 1.49 11.26
N LYS A 27 11.09 0.52 10.89
CA LYS A 27 12.24 0.75 9.99
C LYS A 27 11.78 1.31 8.65
N LEU A 28 10.75 0.72 8.04
CA LEU A 28 10.14 1.21 6.79
C LEU A 28 9.56 2.62 6.94
N LEU A 29 8.87 2.90 8.06
CA LEU A 29 8.24 4.21 8.31
C LEU A 29 9.27 5.33 8.53
N VAL A 30 10.47 5.00 9.01
CA VAL A 30 11.57 5.95 9.22
C VAL A 30 12.44 6.09 7.97
N ASP A 31 12.67 4.99 7.25
CA ASP A 31 13.46 4.95 6.02
C ASP A 31 12.56 4.88 4.79
N ASN A 32 12.21 6.06 4.27
CA ASN A 32 11.37 6.20 3.08
C ASN A 32 12.01 5.61 1.82
N ASN A 33 13.34 5.56 1.73
CA ASN A 33 14.02 4.94 0.58
C ASN A 33 13.84 3.44 0.62
N LEU A 34 14.10 2.81 1.77
CA LEU A 34 13.83 1.39 1.98
C LEU A 34 12.35 1.04 1.72
N CYS A 35 11.43 1.90 2.15
CA CYS A 35 10.00 1.68 1.92
C CYS A 35 9.64 1.71 0.42
N ARG A 36 10.24 2.62 -0.35
CA ARG A 36 10.04 2.70 -1.81
C ARG A 36 10.66 1.50 -2.52
N GLU A 37 11.86 1.09 -2.14
CA GLU A 37 12.53 -0.09 -2.68
C GLU A 37 11.68 -1.35 -2.47
N LYS A 38 11.15 -1.55 -1.26
CA LYS A 38 10.25 -2.68 -0.98
C LYS A 38 8.99 -2.65 -1.84
N VAL A 39 8.30 -1.52 -1.96
CA VAL A 39 7.10 -1.45 -2.83
C VAL A 39 7.43 -1.85 -4.28
N MET A 40 8.58 -1.44 -4.81
CA MET A 40 9.01 -1.82 -6.16
C MET A 40 9.36 -3.31 -6.26
N GLU A 41 9.99 -3.88 -5.24
CA GLU A 41 10.29 -5.31 -5.14
C GLU A 41 9.00 -6.14 -5.18
N GLU A 42 8.05 -5.86 -4.28
CA GLU A 42 6.79 -6.62 -4.17
C GLU A 42 5.95 -6.53 -5.45
N ILE A 43 5.98 -5.39 -6.15
CA ILE A 43 5.28 -5.26 -7.44
C ILE A 43 5.90 -6.19 -8.49
N ASN A 44 7.23 -6.28 -8.54
CA ASN A 44 7.91 -7.20 -9.46
C ASN A 44 7.61 -8.65 -9.09
N GLU A 45 7.62 -8.99 -7.81
CA GLU A 45 7.30 -10.34 -7.31
C GLU A 45 5.86 -10.72 -7.64
N LEU A 46 4.90 -9.81 -7.49
CA LEU A 46 3.52 -10.02 -7.91
C LEU A 46 3.38 -10.27 -9.41
N VAL A 47 4.06 -9.49 -10.26
CA VAL A 47 4.04 -9.70 -11.72
C VAL A 47 4.61 -11.07 -12.09
N ASP A 48 5.70 -11.46 -11.43
CA ASP A 48 6.32 -12.78 -11.58
C ASP A 48 5.41 -13.92 -11.11
N ALA A 49 4.76 -13.76 -9.95
CA ALA A 49 3.83 -14.70 -9.37
C ALA A 49 2.62 -14.94 -10.28
N LEU A 50 2.05 -13.88 -10.84
CA LEU A 50 0.95 -13.95 -11.83
C LEU A 50 1.38 -14.67 -13.11
N SER A 51 2.60 -14.44 -13.57
CA SER A 51 3.17 -15.10 -14.75
C SER A 51 3.38 -16.60 -14.52
N LYS A 52 3.84 -16.96 -13.33
CA LYS A 52 4.13 -18.35 -12.93
C LYS A 52 2.92 -19.09 -12.35
N LYS A 53 1.81 -18.39 -12.10
CA LYS A 53 0.61 -18.88 -11.40
C LYS A 53 0.91 -19.54 -10.05
N LYS A 54 1.72 -18.84 -9.25
CA LYS A 54 2.18 -19.32 -7.95
C LYS A 54 2.31 -18.15 -6.98
N ASN A 55 1.80 -18.32 -5.75
CA ASN A 55 1.86 -17.33 -4.66
C ASN A 55 1.15 -15.99 -4.95
N GLU A 56 0.25 -15.93 -5.92
CA GLU A 56 -0.33 -14.66 -6.40
C GLU A 56 -1.05 -13.87 -5.29
N VAL A 57 -1.75 -14.58 -4.40
CA VAL A 57 -2.45 -13.97 -3.27
C VAL A 57 -1.47 -13.44 -2.22
N HIS A 58 -0.34 -14.12 -2.04
CA HIS A 58 0.68 -13.73 -1.08
C HIS A 58 1.36 -12.43 -1.51
N GLU A 59 1.88 -12.40 -2.74
CA GLU A 59 2.55 -11.20 -3.28
C GLU A 59 1.57 -10.02 -3.41
N ALA A 60 0.30 -10.29 -3.73
CA ALA A 60 -0.72 -9.23 -3.76
C ALA A 60 -0.97 -8.63 -2.37
N ALA A 61 -0.93 -9.45 -1.32
CA ALA A 61 -1.06 -8.97 0.05
C ALA A 61 0.15 -8.14 0.47
N ASP A 62 1.37 -8.53 0.08
CA ASP A 62 2.60 -7.81 0.41
C ASP A 62 2.68 -6.47 -0.32
N VAL A 63 2.29 -6.39 -1.60
CA VAL A 63 2.12 -5.12 -2.33
C VAL A 63 1.18 -4.18 -1.58
N ILE A 64 0.00 -4.68 -1.15
CA ILE A 64 -0.97 -3.87 -0.41
C ILE A 64 -0.38 -3.38 0.91
N TYR A 65 0.26 -4.27 1.67
CA TYR A 65 0.87 -3.92 2.95
C TYR A 65 1.95 -2.86 2.80
N HIS A 66 2.92 -3.07 1.91
CA HIS A 66 4.02 -2.14 1.68
C HIS A 66 3.56 -0.81 1.11
N LEU A 67 2.52 -0.80 0.26
CA LEU A 67 1.89 0.43 -0.22
C LEU A 67 1.26 1.22 0.93
N LEU A 68 0.51 0.58 1.83
CA LEU A 68 -0.08 1.25 2.99
C LEU A 68 1.00 1.85 3.91
N VAL A 69 2.10 1.14 4.14
CA VAL A 69 3.22 1.64 4.92
C VAL A 69 3.86 2.85 4.24
N LEU A 70 4.06 2.81 2.91
CA LEU A 70 4.61 3.92 2.14
C LEU A 70 3.72 5.16 2.20
N LEU A 71 2.40 5.00 2.05
CA LEU A 71 1.45 6.10 2.15
C LEU A 71 1.52 6.77 3.53
N GLU A 72 1.47 5.98 4.61
CA GLU A 72 1.58 6.50 5.97
C GLU A 72 2.96 7.11 6.26
N ALA A 73 4.06 6.59 5.69
CA ALA A 73 5.40 7.18 5.80
C ALA A 73 5.50 8.57 5.13
N ASN A 74 4.60 8.89 4.20
CA ASN A 74 4.53 10.17 3.50
C ASN A 74 3.31 11.02 3.93
N ASP A 75 2.69 10.68 5.07
CA ASP A 75 1.50 11.37 5.60
C ASP A 75 0.29 11.40 4.65
N ILE A 76 0.22 10.44 3.71
CA ILE A 76 -0.92 10.25 2.82
C ILE A 76 -1.86 9.25 3.48
N LYS A 77 -3.08 9.68 3.77
CA LYS A 77 -4.10 8.83 4.41
C LYS A 77 -4.77 7.93 3.38
N ILE A 78 -4.94 6.66 3.70
CA ILE A 78 -5.69 5.72 2.85
C ILE A 78 -7.12 6.19 2.62
N GLU A 79 -7.70 6.92 3.57
CA GLU A 79 -9.02 7.51 3.47
C GLU A 79 -9.12 8.51 2.30
N ASP A 80 -8.07 9.29 2.05
CA ASP A 80 -8.01 10.23 0.92
C ASP A 80 -7.91 9.49 -0.41
N VAL A 81 -7.09 8.42 -0.46
CA VAL A 81 -6.97 7.54 -1.64
C VAL A 81 -8.30 6.85 -1.94
N LEU A 82 -9.02 6.36 -0.92
CA LEU A 82 -10.35 5.78 -1.08
C LEU A 82 -11.37 6.81 -1.58
N GLY A 83 -11.29 8.05 -1.10
CA GLY A 83 -12.08 9.16 -1.61
C GLY A 83 -11.85 9.39 -3.10
N GLU A 84 -10.59 9.35 -3.53
CA GLU A 84 -10.22 9.46 -4.94
C GLU A 84 -10.70 8.26 -5.77
N LEU A 85 -10.48 7.03 -5.31
CA LEU A 85 -10.98 5.82 -5.97
C LEU A 85 -12.50 5.83 -6.12
N LYS A 86 -13.23 6.33 -5.12
CA LYS A 86 -14.69 6.49 -5.17
C LYS A 86 -15.14 7.44 -6.28
N LYS A 87 -14.39 8.51 -6.55
CA LYS A 87 -14.70 9.42 -7.69
C LYS A 87 -14.53 8.72 -9.03
N ARG A 88 -13.56 7.80 -9.14
CA ARG A 88 -13.29 7.01 -10.35
C ARG A 88 -14.30 5.88 -10.53
N GLN A 89 -14.96 5.45 -9.46
CA GLN A 89 -15.96 4.40 -9.49
C GLN A 89 -17.16 4.82 -10.35
N GLY A 90 -17.48 4.02 -11.37
CA GLY A 90 -18.56 4.32 -12.33
C GLY A 90 -18.15 5.22 -13.49
N ILE A 91 -16.90 5.69 -13.52
CA ILE A 91 -16.29 6.36 -14.67
C ILE A 91 -15.41 5.34 -15.39
N SER A 92 -15.59 5.19 -16.71
CA SER A 92 -14.72 4.32 -17.53
C SER A 92 -13.26 4.75 -17.35
N GLY A 93 -12.35 3.79 -17.20
CA GLY A 93 -10.90 4.07 -17.05
C GLY A 93 -10.29 4.86 -18.21
N LEU A 94 -10.91 4.82 -19.41
CA LEU A 94 -10.51 5.66 -20.54
C LEU A 94 -10.87 7.14 -20.34
N VAL A 95 -12.03 7.41 -19.74
CA VAL A 95 -12.50 8.77 -19.41
C VAL A 95 -11.70 9.35 -18.26
N GLU A 96 -11.38 8.54 -17.26
CA GLU A 96 -10.56 8.93 -16.11
C GLU A 96 -9.14 9.30 -16.55
N LYS A 97 -8.52 8.52 -17.45
CA LYS A 97 -7.21 8.83 -18.02
C LYS A 97 -7.18 10.14 -18.81
N ALA A 98 -8.25 10.45 -19.55
CA ALA A 98 -8.37 11.69 -20.34
C ALA A 98 -8.55 12.95 -19.48
N ASN A 99 -9.03 12.83 -18.23
CA ASN A 99 -9.28 13.95 -17.32
C ASN A 99 -8.10 14.26 -16.38
N ARG A 100 -6.98 13.54 -16.49
CA ARG A 100 -5.78 13.75 -15.64
C ARG A 100 -4.76 14.75 -16.22
N GLU A 101 -4.97 15.22 -17.45
CA GLU A 101 -4.19 16.29 -18.11
C GLU A 101 -4.75 17.68 -17.77
#